data_AF-A0A958LYD7-F1
#
_entry.id   AF-A0A958LYD7-F1
#
_cell.length_a   1.000
_cell.length_b   1.000
_cell.length_c   1.000
_cell.angle_alpha   90.00
_cell.angle_beta   90.00
_cell.angle_gamma   90.00
#
_symmetry.space_group_name_H-M   'P 1'
#
loop_
_entity.id
_entity.type
_entity.pdbx_description
1 polymer ?
#
loop_
_entity_poly.entity_id
_entity_poly.type
_entity_poly.pdbx_seq_one_letter_code
_entity_poly.pdbx_strand_id
1 'polypeptide(L)'
;MAIRYYEYKGKRLWEVQVSGIDPKGRRIQRRRRGLETKKSAEKLEFELKRELGMIKDGAVPYTWGEWYQICIDRIKLVHRPSTVEQYKRQLGKWVNPEWNDIELADISKNKVYE
;
A
#
# COMPACT_ATOMS: atom_id res chain seq x y z
N MET A 1 4.44 -15.23 18.49
CA MET A 1 3.43 -14.76 19.48
C MET A 1 3.23 -13.27 19.30
N ALA A 2 2.01 -12.86 18.91
CA ALA A 2 1.66 -11.45 18.73
C ALA A 2 1.44 -10.72 20.07
N ILE A 3 1.08 -11.45 21.12
CA ILE A 3 0.84 -10.91 22.46
C ILE A 3 2.03 -11.24 23.37
N ARG A 4 2.56 -10.23 24.07
CA ARG A 4 3.60 -10.36 25.10
C ARG A 4 3.14 -9.67 26.37
N TYR A 5 3.48 -10.20 27.54
CA TYR A 5 3.29 -9.49 28.80
C TYR A 5 4.61 -8.87 29.25
N TYR A 6 4.53 -7.77 29.99
CA TYR A 6 5.66 -7.12 30.62
C TYR A 6 5.22 -6.56 31.97
N GLU A 7 6.13 -6.54 32.93
CA GLU A 7 5.87 -5.94 34.24
C GLU A 7 6.34 -4.49 34.23
N TYR A 8 5.44 -3.58 34.62
CA TYR A 8 5.74 -2.16 34.73
C TYR A 8 5.17 -1.65 36.05
N LYS A 9 6.04 -1.12 36.91
CA LYS A 9 5.69 -0.60 38.24
C LYS A 9 4.87 -1.60 39.08
N GLY A 10 5.25 -2.87 39.06
CA GLY A 10 4.59 -3.95 39.82
C GLY A 10 3.25 -4.42 39.25
N LYS A 11 2.82 -3.91 38.10
CA LYS A 11 1.60 -4.35 37.40
C LYS A 11 1.97 -5.15 36.15
N ARG A 12 1.24 -6.24 35.91
CA ARG A 12 1.34 -7.02 34.66
C ARG A 12 0.56 -6.30 33.56
N LEU A 13 1.27 -5.85 32.55
CA LEU A 13 0.71 -5.22 31.35
C LEU A 13 0.96 -6.12 30.13
N TRP A 14 0.16 -5.90 29.10
CA TRP A 14 0.18 -6.64 27.86
C TRP A 14 0.54 -5.70 26.70
N GLU A 15 1.23 -6.28 25.74
CA GLU A 15 1.68 -5.69 24.49
C GLU A 15 1.22 -6.56 23.35
N VAL A 16 0.72 -5.93 22.29
CA VAL A 16 0.30 -6.60 21.06
C VAL A 16 1.11 -6.05 19.90
N GLN A 17 1.73 -6.94 19.14
CA GLN A 17 2.47 -6.64 17.92
C GLN A 17 1.99 -7.56 16.81
N VAL A 18 1.46 -6.97 15.75
CA VAL A 18 1.03 -7.69 14.55
C VAL A 18 1.79 -7.14 13.35
N SER A 19 2.25 -8.03 12.49
CA SER A 19 2.87 -7.70 11.20
C SER A 19 1.94 -8.12 10.07
N GLY A 20 1.78 -7.25 9.08
CA GLY A 20 1.08 -7.52 7.84
C GLY A 20 1.93 -7.12 6.63
N ILE A 21 1.39 -7.43 5.45
CA ILE A 21 1.97 -7.04 4.17
C ILE A 21 0.95 -6.11 3.51
N ASP A 22 1.42 -4.96 3.07
CA ASP A 22 0.66 -3.98 2.30
C ASP A 22 0.41 -4.49 0.86
N PRO A 23 -0.59 -3.99 0.11
CA PRO A 23 -0.81 -4.40 -1.27
C PRO A 23 0.41 -4.16 -2.18
N LYS A 24 1.27 -3.19 -1.84
CA LYS A 24 2.57 -2.92 -2.51
C LYS A 24 3.71 -3.85 -2.08
N GLY A 25 3.44 -4.87 -1.26
CA GLY A 25 4.43 -5.84 -0.78
C GLY A 25 5.30 -5.35 0.39
N ARG A 26 5.07 -4.13 0.90
CA ARG A 26 5.82 -3.57 2.05
C ARG A 26 5.34 -4.20 3.36
N ARG A 27 6.27 -4.46 4.29
CA ARG A 27 5.90 -4.95 5.64
C ARG A 27 5.40 -3.79 6.50
N ILE A 28 4.16 -3.91 6.98
CA ILE A 28 3.58 -2.98 7.95
C ILE A 28 3.56 -3.65 9.31
N GLN A 29 4.13 -2.99 10.32
CA GLN A 29 4.10 -3.46 11.69
C GLN A 29 3.26 -2.51 12.55
N ARG A 30 2.27 -3.04 13.25
CA ARG A 30 1.47 -2.30 14.23
C ARG A 30 1.77 -2.83 15.62
N ARG A 31 2.03 -1.92 16.55
CA ARG A 31 2.39 -2.25 17.94
C ARG A 31 1.61 -1.35 18.89
N ARG A 32 1.00 -1.95 19.91
CA ARG A 32 0.32 -1.24 21.00
C ARG A 32 0.74 -1.85 22.34
N ARG A 33 0.93 -0.98 23.35
CA ARG A 33 1.35 -1.33 24.71
C ARG A 33 0.38 -0.76 25.73
N GLY A 34 0.41 -1.33 26.94
CA GLY A 34 -0.26 -0.75 28.11
C GLY A 34 -1.64 -1.34 28.40
N LEU A 35 -1.90 -2.54 27.91
CA LEU A 35 -3.16 -3.24 28.15
C LEU A 35 -3.12 -3.96 29.50
N GLU A 36 -4.16 -3.82 30.32
CA GLU A 36 -4.15 -4.36 31.67
C GLU A 36 -4.61 -5.83 31.74
N THR A 37 -5.37 -6.29 30.73
CA THR A 37 -5.96 -7.63 30.73
C THR A 37 -5.61 -8.41 29.46
N LYS A 38 -5.49 -9.73 29.61
CA LYS A 38 -5.28 -10.65 28.48
C LYS A 38 -6.42 -10.57 27.45
N LYS A 39 -7.68 -10.48 27.91
CA LYS A 39 -8.86 -10.32 27.03
C LYS A 39 -8.79 -9.04 26.20
N SER A 40 -8.32 -7.92 26.78
CA SER A 40 -8.13 -6.67 26.02
C SER A 40 -7.04 -6.79 24.97
N ALA A 41 -5.99 -7.57 25.24
CA ALA A 41 -4.92 -7.87 24.27
C ALA A 41 -5.41 -8.75 23.12
N GLU A 42 -6.23 -9.78 23.39
CA GLU A 42 -6.83 -10.63 22.36
C GLU A 42 -7.80 -9.85 21.46
N LYS A 43 -8.64 -8.98 22.04
CA LYS A 43 -9.54 -8.12 21.27
C LYS A 43 -8.75 -7.16 20.36
N LEU A 44 -7.70 -6.54 20.89
CA LEU A 44 -6.86 -5.63 20.13
C LEU A 44 -6.06 -6.35 19.02
N GLU A 45 -5.60 -7.58 19.28
CA GLU A 45 -4.96 -8.40 18.25
C GLU A 45 -5.92 -8.66 17.08
N PHE A 46 -7.18 -8.97 17.38
CA PHE A 46 -8.21 -9.18 16.35
C PHE A 46 -8.48 -7.91 15.54
N GLU A 47 -8.64 -6.77 16.21
CA GLU A 47 -8.84 -5.47 15.55
C GLU A 47 -7.65 -5.11 14.64
N LEU A 48 -6.41 -5.24 15.13
CA LEU A 48 -5.20 -4.97 14.34
C LEU A 48 -5.05 -5.91 13.15
N LYS A 49 -5.40 -7.20 13.30
CA LYS A 49 -5.43 -8.14 12.16
C LYS A 49 -6.50 -7.79 11.15
N ARG A 50 -7.68 -7.37 11.59
CA ARG A 50 -8.77 -6.92 10.71
C ARG A 50 -8.37 -5.68 9.93
N GLU A 51 -7.76 -4.68 10.58
CA GLU A 51 -7.24 -3.49 9.91
C GLU A 51 -6.19 -3.85 8.86
N LEU A 52 -5.23 -4.71 9.18
CA LEU A 52 -4.23 -5.18 8.22
C LEU A 52 -4.84 -5.98 7.06
N GLY A 53 -5.90 -6.75 7.33
CA GLY A 53 -6.68 -7.45 6.31
C GLY A 53 -7.36 -6.47 5.35
N MET A 54 -8.03 -5.44 5.87
CA MET A 54 -8.64 -4.39 5.04
C MET A 54 -7.63 -3.61 4.23
N ILE A 55 -6.44 -3.36 4.77
CA ILE A 55 -5.33 -2.72 4.03
C ILE A 55 -4.85 -3.64 2.91
N LYS A 56 -4.67 -4.93 3.19
CA LYS A 56 -4.24 -5.93 2.19
C LYS A 56 -5.26 -6.16 1.08
N ASP A 57 -6.54 -6.19 1.43
CA ASP A 57 -7.66 -6.39 0.50
C ASP A 57 -8.07 -5.08 -0.19
N GLY A 58 -7.50 -3.94 0.23
CA GLY A 58 -7.66 -2.66 -0.42
C GLY A 58 -7.08 -2.68 -1.84
N ALA A 59 -7.68 -1.88 -2.73
CA ALA A 59 -7.14 -1.68 -4.07
C ALA A 59 -5.69 -1.19 -3.96
N VAL A 60 -4.76 -1.84 -4.66
CA VAL A 60 -3.37 -1.34 -4.76
C VAL A 60 -3.44 0.07 -5.36
N PRO A 61 -3.04 1.12 -4.63
CA PRO A 61 -3.03 2.46 -5.20
C PRO A 61 -1.81 2.55 -6.12
N TYR A 62 -1.98 2.15 -7.37
CA TYR A 62 -0.94 2.30 -8.39
C TYR A 62 -0.71 3.79 -8.64
N THR A 63 0.55 4.18 -8.74
CA THR A 63 0.86 5.47 -9.35
C THR A 63 0.69 5.38 -10.87
N TRP A 64 0.51 6.54 -11.52
CA TRP A 64 0.49 6.60 -12.98
C TRP A 64 1.74 5.97 -13.58
N GLY A 65 2.92 6.21 -13.01
CA GLY A 65 4.18 5.65 -13.51
C GLY A 65 4.22 4.12 -13.46
N GLU A 66 3.78 3.54 -12.34
CA GLU A 66 3.70 2.08 -12.17
C GLU A 66 2.70 1.48 -13.18
N TRP A 67 1.53 2.09 -13.32
CA TRP A 67 0.51 1.65 -14.28
C TRP A 67 0.97 1.77 -15.72
N TYR A 68 1.56 2.91 -16.07
CA TYR A 68 2.09 3.19 -17.41
C TYR A 68 3.13 2.16 -17.81
N GLN A 69 4.04 1.80 -16.91
CA GLN A 69 5.06 0.78 -17.18
C GLN A 69 4.41 -0.59 -17.47
N ILE A 70 3.41 -0.99 -16.68
CA ILE A 70 2.65 -2.23 -16.92
C ILE A 70 1.97 -2.20 -18.29
N CYS A 71 1.35 -1.08 -18.67
CA CYS A 71 0.72 -0.91 -19.97
C CYS A 71 1.72 -1.03 -21.12
N ILE A 72 2.87 -0.37 -21.02
CA ILE A 72 3.94 -0.46 -22.01
C ILE A 72 4.45 -1.90 -22.15
N ASP A 73 4.65 -2.60 -21.04
CA ASP A 73 5.15 -3.98 -21.08
C ASP A 73 4.15 -4.95 -21.71
N ARG A 74 2.84 -4.71 -21.54
CA ARG A 74 1.80 -5.45 -22.27
C ARG A 74 1.79 -5.11 -23.77
N ILE A 75 1.88 -3.83 -24.12
CA ILE A 75 1.86 -3.37 -25.53
C ILE A 75 3.07 -3.94 -26.30
N LYS A 76 4.24 -4.07 -25.66
CA LYS A 76 5.44 -4.69 -26.25
C LYS A 76 5.21 -6.13 -26.75
N LEU A 77 4.29 -6.87 -26.14
CA LEU A 77 3.99 -8.25 -26.54
C LEU A 77 3.17 -8.33 -27.83
N VAL A 78 2.44 -7.26 -28.17
CA VAL A 78 1.47 -7.26 -29.27
C VAL A 78 1.93 -6.40 -30.44
N HIS A 79 2.61 -5.29 -30.16
CA HIS A 79 2.98 -4.29 -31.17
C HIS A 79 4.46 -4.30 -31.51
N ARG A 80 4.78 -3.77 -32.69
CA ARG A 80 6.16 -3.59 -33.14
C ARG A 80 6.90 -2.62 -32.20
N PRO A 81 8.22 -2.80 -31.99
CA PRO A 81 9.01 -1.92 -31.13
C PRO A 81 8.92 -0.44 -31.48
N SER A 82 8.87 -0.09 -32.78
CA SER A 82 8.74 1.29 -33.24
C SER A 82 7.46 1.97 -32.75
N THR A 83 6.35 1.24 -32.70
CA THR A 83 5.06 1.71 -32.19
C THR A 83 5.13 1.95 -30.69
N VAL A 84 5.76 1.03 -29.94
CA VAL A 84 5.97 1.18 -28.50
C VAL A 84 6.82 2.42 -28.19
N GLU A 85 7.92 2.61 -28.91
CA GLU A 85 8.80 3.78 -28.71
C GLU A 85 8.10 5.09 -29.06
N GLN A 86 7.23 5.10 -30.07
CA GLN A 86 6.42 6.27 -30.39
C GLN A 86 5.44 6.61 -29.26
N TYR A 87 4.75 5.62 -28.69
CA TYR A 87 3.88 5.84 -27.53
C TYR A 87 4.66 6.34 -26.32
N LYS A 88 5.83 5.76 -26.04
CA LYS A 88 6.69 6.23 -24.96
C LYS A 88 7.12 7.67 -25.14
N ARG A 89 7.50 8.05 -26.37
CA ARG A 89 7.92 9.42 -26.68
C ARG A 89 6.79 10.42 -26.50
N GLN A 90 5.57 10.08 -26.93
CA GLN A 90 4.43 10.99 -26.78
C GLN A 90 3.99 11.13 -25.32
N LEU A 91 3.81 10.03 -24.60
CA LEU A 91 3.41 10.07 -23.19
C LEU A 91 4.51 10.63 -22.28
N GLY A 92 5.77 10.36 -22.60
CA GLY A 92 6.93 10.93 -21.92
C GLY A 92 7.08 12.44 -22.08
N LYS A 93 6.55 13.02 -23.16
CA LYS A 93 6.58 14.47 -23.40
C LYS A 93 5.49 15.22 -22.64
N TRP A 94 4.28 14.64 -22.58
CA TRP A 94 3.09 15.39 -22.16
C TRP A 94 2.51 14.97 -20.82
N VAL A 95 2.69 13.72 -20.38
CA VAL A 95 1.94 13.18 -19.24
C VAL A 95 2.90 12.76 -18.11
N ASN A 96 3.94 11.99 -18.45
CA ASN A 96 4.82 11.44 -17.44
C ASN A 96 5.61 12.48 -16.61
N PRO A 97 6.03 13.65 -17.13
CA PRO A 97 6.78 14.62 -16.33
C PRO A 97 6.02 15.14 -15.10
N GLU A 98 4.69 15.21 -15.19
CA GLU A 98 3.84 15.76 -14.13
C GLU A 98 3.12 14.67 -13.35
N TRP A 99 2.78 13.54 -14.00
CA TRP A 99 1.86 12.57 -13.42
C TRP A 99 2.53 11.35 -12.81
N ASN A 100 3.84 11.13 -13.02
CA ASN A 100 4.51 9.87 -12.67
C ASN A 100 4.26 9.41 -11.22
N ASP A 101 4.25 10.36 -10.29
CA ASP A 101 4.12 10.13 -8.85
C ASP A 101 2.68 10.29 -8.33
N ILE A 102 1.72 10.61 -9.21
CA ILE A 102 0.31 10.77 -8.85
C ILE A 102 -0.35 9.39 -8.76
N GLU A 103 -1.12 9.15 -7.69
CA GLU A 103 -1.95 7.95 -7.59
C GLU A 103 -3.08 8.00 -8.61
N LEU A 104 -3.36 6.88 -9.28
CA LEU A 104 -4.42 6.84 -10.31
C LEU A 104 -5.79 7.30 -9.79
N ALA A 105 -6.06 7.05 -8.50
CA ALA A 105 -7.30 7.45 -7.85
C ALA A 105 -7.46 8.99 -7.76
N ASP A 106 -6.35 9.73 -7.76
CA ASP A 106 -6.32 11.19 -7.63
C ASP A 106 -6.34 11.91 -8.99
N ILE A 107 -6.35 11.16 -10.10
CA ILE A 107 -6.47 11.72 -11.44
C ILE A 107 -7.94 12.03 -11.70
N SER A 108 -8.33 13.27 -11.42
CA SER A 108 -9.67 13.78 -11.72
C SER A 108 -9.73 14.41 -13.12
N LYS A 109 -10.94 14.57 -13.68
CA LYS A 109 -11.14 15.19 -15.00
C LYS A 109 -10.49 16.58 -15.12
N ASN A 110 -10.52 17.36 -14.05
CA ASN A 110 -9.98 18.72 -14.08
C ASN A 110 -8.47 18.73 -14.35
N LYS A 111 -7.73 17.77 -13.76
CA LYS A 111 -6.29 17.61 -14.01
C LYS A 111 -5.93 17.26 -15.45
N VAL A 112 -6.89 16.76 -16.26
CA VAL A 112 -6.64 16.34 -17.64
C VAL A 112 -6.78 17.49 -18.64
N TYR A 113 -7.58 18.51 -18.31
CA TYR A 113 -7.97 19.58 -19.23
C TYR A 113 -7.39 20.96 -18.86
N GLU A 114 -6.71 21.08 -17.72
CA GLU A 114 -5.86 22.23 -17.38
C GLU A 114 -4.49 22.13 -18.07
#